data_AF-A0A2N9N4E3-F1
#
_entry.id   AF-A0A2N9N4E3-F1
#
_cell.length_a   1.000
_cell.length_b   1.000
_cell.length_c   1.000
_cell.angle_alpha   90.00
_cell.angle_beta   90.00
_cell.angle_gamma   90.00
#
_symmetry.space_group_name_H-M   'P 1'
#
loop_
_entity.id
_entity.type
_entity.pdbx_description
1 polymer ?
#
loop_
_entity_poly.entity_id
_entity_poly.type
_entity_poly.pdbx_seq_one_letter_code
_entity_poly.pdbx_strand_id
1 'polypeptide(L)'
;MVFQPDRRFDSLTEAYTYILGQYALQPNEVVWAETASGLAYPRELPRYLFRGECGDFPTTMDTCRRLQEAALSGGFSLSPADVIRLGKLIFDLMDRLFRNFDGLDRTAAMAQLQHYGLPTRIVDFTAALDFAFAFAAVEAASVGRVAVMPRRPSQTVRVVDFMAHPWAERAQRQLAYGVLMTDALADLKSQDAQSHLGIKWYQFEILPSDREHFRKTYLQLVESRSDPSAGFLRFHITEHVEVNGKFSPALTEWLLERVKIAPFCYKVDHLEEEETVVYSRAADSLSTFDEHAEKEHTRRYWSSDYEDDSFERMRNFVMPAPGSIIADPRTYHPQAG
;
A
#
# COMPACT_ATOMS: atom_id res chain seq x y z
N MET A 1 -11.42 11.13 25.30
CA MET A 1 -10.26 10.89 26.19
C MET A 1 -9.00 11.13 25.38
N VAL A 2 -7.94 11.69 25.99
CA VAL A 2 -6.64 11.87 25.33
C VAL A 2 -5.87 10.56 25.45
N PHE A 3 -5.40 10.03 24.32
CA PHE A 3 -4.58 8.82 24.29
C PHE A 3 -3.29 9.00 25.10
N GLN A 4 -2.88 7.98 25.85
CA GLN A 4 -1.62 7.95 26.58
C GLN A 4 -0.76 6.78 26.11
N PRO A 5 0.50 7.02 25.70
CA PRO A 5 1.41 5.93 25.35
C PRO A 5 1.84 5.15 26.61
N ASP A 6 2.16 3.87 26.45
CA ASP A 6 2.67 3.01 27.51
C ASP A 6 3.98 3.52 28.12
N ARG A 7 4.83 4.15 27.29
CA ARG A 7 6.04 4.82 27.75
C ARG A 7 6.42 5.96 26.81
N ARG A 8 6.91 7.05 27.42
CA ARG A 8 7.53 8.18 26.73
C ARG A 8 9.04 8.15 26.94
N PHE A 9 9.78 8.54 25.92
CA PHE A 9 11.24 8.63 25.90
C PHE A 9 11.65 10.04 25.49
N ASP A 10 12.79 10.50 26.01
CA ASP A 10 13.31 11.83 25.71
C ASP A 10 14.02 11.87 24.35
N SER A 11 14.28 10.71 23.73
CA SER A 11 14.90 10.62 22.41
C SER A 11 14.48 9.38 21.63
N LEU A 12 14.56 9.48 20.30
CA LEU A 12 14.39 8.34 19.40
C LEU A 12 15.35 7.20 19.73
N THR A 13 16.63 7.51 19.98
CA THR A 13 17.67 6.50 20.24
C THR A 13 17.37 5.68 21.51
N GLU A 14 16.86 6.32 22.57
CA GLU A 14 16.47 5.63 23.80
C GLU A 14 15.27 4.70 23.54
N ALA A 15 14.25 5.19 22.84
CA ALA A 15 13.09 4.38 22.45
C ALA A 15 13.50 3.18 21.60
N TYR A 16 14.34 3.40 20.58
CA TYR A 16 14.84 2.36 19.69
C TYR A 16 15.57 1.27 20.46
N THR A 17 16.54 1.66 21.30
CA THR A 17 17.34 0.72 22.10
C THR A 17 16.47 -0.11 23.04
N TYR A 18 15.49 0.54 23.69
CA TYR A 18 14.56 -0.14 24.56
C TYR A 18 13.70 -1.16 23.81
N ILE A 19 13.06 -0.75 22.70
CA ILE A 19 12.16 -1.63 21.93
C ILE A 19 12.95 -2.77 21.29
N LEU A 20 14.17 -2.49 20.81
CA LEU A 20 15.09 -3.48 20.26
C LEU A 20 15.38 -4.58 21.29
N GLY A 21 15.81 -4.20 22.49
CA GLY A 21 16.16 -5.15 23.55
C GLY A 21 14.97 -5.93 24.10
N GLN A 22 13.80 -5.30 24.21
CA GLN A 22 12.60 -5.95 24.75
C GLN A 22 11.89 -6.86 23.75
N TYR A 23 11.90 -6.50 22.46
CA TYR A 23 11.03 -7.14 21.47
C TYR A 23 11.77 -7.63 20.23
N ALA A 24 12.52 -6.78 19.54
CA ALA A 24 13.04 -7.13 18.21
C ALA A 24 14.21 -8.12 18.25
N LEU A 25 14.98 -8.18 19.34
CA LEU A 25 16.02 -9.22 19.54
C LEU A 25 15.46 -10.55 20.08
N GLN A 26 14.16 -10.64 20.34
CA GLN A 26 13.55 -11.91 20.72
C GLN A 26 13.58 -12.87 19.52
N PRO A 27 13.86 -14.17 19.74
CA PRO A 27 13.92 -15.12 18.66
C PRO A 27 12.58 -15.21 17.92
N ASN A 28 12.67 -15.32 16.59
CA ASN A 28 11.54 -15.58 15.73
C ASN A 28 10.85 -16.91 16.10
N GLU A 29 9.57 -17.01 15.82
CA GLU A 29 8.84 -18.27 15.94
C GLU A 29 9.16 -19.17 14.74
N VAL A 30 9.59 -20.40 15.00
CA VAL A 30 9.67 -21.42 13.95
C VAL A 30 8.31 -22.10 13.82
N VAL A 31 7.72 -22.03 12.64
CA VAL A 31 6.48 -22.73 12.30
C VAL A 31 6.74 -23.72 11.16
N TRP A 32 6.00 -24.81 11.13
CA TRP A 32 5.95 -25.70 9.97
C TRP A 32 4.97 -25.13 8.96
N ALA A 33 5.45 -24.83 7.77
CA ALA A 33 4.65 -24.39 6.63
C ALA A 33 4.61 -25.50 5.58
N GLU A 34 3.50 -25.62 4.86
CA GLU A 34 3.36 -26.54 3.75
C GLU A 34 3.53 -25.80 2.42
N THR A 35 4.28 -26.40 1.51
CA THR A 35 4.36 -25.97 0.11
C THR A 35 3.11 -26.40 -0.66
N ALA A 36 2.94 -25.87 -1.88
CA ALA A 36 1.86 -26.29 -2.77
C ALA A 36 1.89 -27.80 -3.11
N SER A 37 3.05 -28.47 -3.00
CA SER A 37 3.20 -29.91 -3.19
C SER A 37 2.92 -30.74 -1.92
N GLY A 38 2.55 -30.10 -0.81
CA GLY A 38 2.30 -30.75 0.48
C GLY A 38 3.56 -31.04 1.30
N LEU A 39 4.75 -30.61 0.85
CA LEU A 39 5.97 -30.76 1.64
C LEU A 39 6.00 -29.74 2.77
N ALA A 40 6.19 -30.21 4.00
CA ALA A 40 6.38 -29.38 5.17
C ALA A 40 7.85 -28.91 5.29
N TYR A 41 8.04 -27.64 5.62
CA TYR A 41 9.36 -27.05 5.86
C TYR A 41 9.32 -26.06 7.04
N PRO A 42 10.42 -25.91 7.78
CA PRO A 42 10.49 -24.91 8.85
C PRO A 42 10.57 -23.51 8.22
N ARG A 43 9.71 -22.61 8.69
CA ARG A 43 9.69 -21.19 8.34
C ARG A 43 9.80 -20.35 9.60
N GLU A 44 10.72 -19.39 9.59
CA GLU A 44 10.81 -18.39 10.66
C GLU A 44 9.81 -17.26 10.41
N LEU A 45 9.05 -16.91 11.45
CA LEU A 45 8.11 -15.79 11.45
C LEU A 45 8.43 -14.83 12.59
N PRO A 46 8.25 -13.51 12.39
CA PRO A 46 8.53 -12.54 13.43
C PRO A 46 7.64 -12.79 14.64
N ARG A 47 8.21 -12.67 15.83
CA ARG A 47 7.43 -12.78 17.07
C ARG A 47 6.57 -11.54 17.32
N TYR A 48 7.10 -10.37 16.93
CA TYR A 48 6.46 -9.08 17.09
C TYR A 48 6.39 -8.34 15.76
N LEU A 49 5.36 -7.51 15.62
CA LEU A 49 5.13 -6.61 14.51
C LEU A 49 5.16 -5.17 15.02
N PHE A 50 5.60 -4.26 14.16
CA PHE A 50 5.85 -2.87 14.49
C PHE A 50 5.09 -1.93 13.56
N ARG A 51 4.67 -0.77 14.06
CA ARG A 51 4.05 0.29 13.25
C ARG A 51 4.61 1.64 13.66
N GLY A 52 5.12 2.40 12.70
CA GLY A 52 5.57 3.77 12.92
C GLY A 52 4.49 4.79 12.60
N GLU A 53 4.39 5.82 13.42
CA GLU A 53 3.56 7.00 13.16
C GLU A 53 4.35 8.27 13.46
N CYS A 54 4.42 9.18 12.48
CA CYS A 54 5.05 10.47 12.64
C CYS A 54 4.03 11.51 13.08
N GLY A 55 3.95 11.75 14.39
CA GLY A 55 3.05 12.73 14.99
C GLY A 55 2.26 12.20 16.18
N ASP A 56 1.57 13.13 16.83
CA ASP A 56 0.70 12.85 17.98
C ASP A 56 -0.75 12.61 17.53
N PHE A 57 -0.95 11.58 16.70
CA PHE A 57 -2.30 11.22 16.25
C PHE A 57 -3.10 10.63 17.43
N PRO A 58 -4.30 11.15 17.74
CA PRO A 58 -5.09 10.67 18.88
C PRO A 58 -5.71 9.29 18.63
N THR A 59 -5.91 8.92 17.37
CA THR A 59 -6.49 7.64 16.95
C THR A 59 -5.61 6.98 15.89
N THR A 60 -5.77 5.67 15.72
CA THR A 60 -5.19 4.87 14.64
C THR A 60 -6.26 3.93 14.11
N MET A 61 -6.95 4.38 13.07
CA MET A 61 -8.07 3.67 12.43
C MET A 61 -7.70 3.25 11.01
N ASP A 62 -8.39 2.24 10.49
CA ASP A 62 -8.29 1.89 9.06
C ASP A 62 -8.80 3.01 8.15
N THR A 63 -8.38 2.95 6.89
CA THR A 63 -8.68 3.99 5.91
C THR A 63 -10.16 4.07 5.57
N CYS A 64 -10.91 2.95 5.56
CA CYS A 64 -12.36 2.97 5.34
C CYS A 64 -13.08 3.78 6.43
N ARG A 65 -12.74 3.57 7.70
CA ARG A 65 -13.34 4.34 8.80
C ARG A 65 -12.96 5.81 8.78
N ARG A 66 -11.69 6.13 8.53
CA ARG A 66 -11.25 7.53 8.36
C ARG A 66 -12.03 8.24 7.25
N LEU A 67 -12.27 7.55 6.14
CA LEU A 67 -13.09 8.05 5.03
C LEU A 67 -14.52 8.36 5.49
N GLN A 68 -15.14 7.42 6.21
CA GLN A 68 -16.50 7.52 6.69
C GLN A 68 -16.65 8.65 7.71
N GLU A 69 -15.74 8.76 8.68
CA GLU A 69 -15.76 9.84 9.68
C GLU A 69 -15.52 11.21 9.05
N ALA A 70 -14.59 11.31 8.10
CA ALA A 70 -14.39 12.55 7.35
C ALA A 70 -15.68 12.96 6.62
N ALA A 71 -16.35 12.00 5.97
CA ALA A 71 -17.59 12.25 5.24
C ALA A 71 -18.72 12.72 6.17
N LEU A 72 -18.85 12.10 7.35
CA LEU A 72 -19.86 12.46 8.35
C LEU A 72 -19.59 13.81 9.04
N SER A 73 -18.32 14.18 9.21
CA SER A 73 -17.91 15.45 9.83
C SER A 73 -17.89 16.64 8.87
N GLY A 74 -18.19 16.43 7.59
CA GLY A 74 -18.15 17.48 6.56
C GLY A 74 -16.75 17.94 6.18
N GLY A 75 -15.71 17.28 6.70
CA GLY A 75 -14.30 17.54 6.38
C GLY A 75 -13.79 16.79 5.15
N PHE A 76 -14.69 16.10 4.43
CA PHE A 76 -14.32 15.27 3.29
C PHE A 76 -14.49 16.00 1.96
N SER A 77 -13.46 15.93 1.13
CA SER A 77 -13.44 16.59 -0.17
C SER A 77 -14.29 15.89 -1.24
N LEU A 78 -14.71 14.64 -1.02
CA LEU A 78 -15.51 13.90 -1.99
C LEU A 78 -17.01 13.96 -1.68
N SER A 79 -17.82 14.04 -2.73
CA SER A 79 -19.27 13.95 -2.60
C SER A 79 -19.73 12.53 -2.23
N PRO A 80 -20.97 12.34 -1.72
CA PRO A 80 -21.53 11.00 -1.52
C PRO A 80 -21.54 10.14 -2.80
N ALA A 81 -21.75 10.75 -3.97
CA ALA A 81 -21.70 10.05 -5.25
C ALA A 81 -20.29 9.54 -5.59
N ASP A 82 -19.26 10.34 -5.28
CA ASP A 82 -17.86 9.95 -5.46
C ASP A 82 -17.47 8.82 -4.50
N VAL A 83 -17.95 8.82 -3.27
CA VAL A 83 -17.74 7.70 -2.32
C VAL A 83 -18.32 6.40 -2.87
N ILE A 84 -19.53 6.44 -3.45
CA ILE A 84 -20.14 5.27 -4.08
C ILE A 84 -19.32 4.82 -5.29
N ARG A 85 -18.86 5.74 -6.15
CA ARG A 85 -18.01 5.42 -7.30
C ARG A 85 -16.68 4.79 -6.87
N LEU A 86 -16.04 5.35 -5.83
CA LEU A 86 -14.82 4.80 -5.24
C LEU A 86 -15.05 3.39 -4.70
N GLY A 87 -16.18 3.13 -4.04
CA GLY A 87 -16.56 1.79 -3.60
C GLY A 87 -16.65 0.79 -4.75
N LYS A 88 -17.32 1.16 -5.85
CA LYS A 88 -17.41 0.31 -7.06
C LYS A 88 -16.04 0.06 -7.67
N LEU A 89 -15.21 1.09 -7.82
CA LEU A 89 -13.83 0.95 -8.31
C LEU A 89 -13.03 -0.05 -7.46
N ILE A 90 -13.10 0.04 -6.13
CA ILE A 90 -12.39 -0.89 -5.24
C ILE A 90 -12.87 -2.32 -5.45
N PHE A 91 -14.19 -2.55 -5.56
CA PHE A 91 -14.72 -3.89 -5.83
C PHE A 91 -14.26 -4.44 -7.18
N ASP A 92 -14.27 -3.62 -8.23
CA ASP A 92 -13.80 -4.02 -9.56
C ASP A 92 -12.30 -4.35 -9.56
N LEU A 93 -11.49 -3.53 -8.88
CA LEU A 93 -10.04 -3.79 -8.73
C LEU A 93 -9.79 -5.06 -7.93
N MET A 94 -10.55 -5.31 -6.85
CA MET A 94 -10.44 -6.56 -6.08
C MET A 94 -10.80 -7.79 -6.92
N ASP A 95 -11.86 -7.73 -7.72
CA ASP A 95 -12.27 -8.86 -8.58
C ASP A 95 -11.22 -9.13 -9.67
N ARG A 96 -10.66 -8.09 -10.28
CA ARG A 96 -9.54 -8.22 -11.24
C ARG A 96 -8.29 -8.80 -10.59
N LEU A 97 -7.92 -8.33 -9.40
CA LEU A 97 -6.79 -8.86 -8.63
C LEU A 97 -6.99 -10.34 -8.28
N PHE A 98 -8.23 -10.75 -8.01
CA PHE A 98 -8.56 -12.14 -7.69
C PHE A 98 -8.55 -13.05 -8.92
N ARG A 99 -9.03 -12.56 -10.08
CA ARG A 99 -9.25 -13.39 -11.29
C ARG A 99 -8.05 -13.50 -12.22
N ASN A 100 -7.33 -12.41 -12.45
CA ASN A 100 -6.36 -12.35 -13.56
C ASN A 100 -4.99 -12.93 -13.20
N PHE A 101 -4.81 -13.38 -11.96
CA PHE A 101 -3.60 -13.08 -11.24
C PHE A 101 -3.14 -14.20 -10.31
N ASP A 102 -3.04 -15.42 -10.87
CA ASP A 102 -2.56 -16.66 -10.23
C ASP A 102 -3.11 -16.93 -8.83
N GLY A 103 -4.33 -16.46 -8.55
CA GLY A 103 -5.05 -16.82 -7.32
C GLY A 103 -4.62 -16.06 -6.08
N LEU A 104 -4.34 -14.75 -6.17
CA LEU A 104 -4.43 -13.88 -4.99
C LEU A 104 -5.76 -14.15 -4.29
N ASP A 105 -5.73 -14.59 -3.04
CA ASP A 105 -6.96 -14.65 -2.26
C ASP A 105 -7.52 -13.24 -2.04
N ARG A 106 -8.80 -13.13 -1.68
CA ARG A 106 -9.46 -11.83 -1.47
C ARG A 106 -8.77 -10.94 -0.44
N THR A 107 -8.07 -11.53 0.52
CA THR A 107 -7.40 -10.81 1.60
C THR A 107 -6.08 -10.24 1.11
N ALA A 108 -5.31 -11.00 0.33
CA ALA A 108 -4.10 -10.54 -0.32
C ALA A 108 -4.40 -9.47 -1.39
N ALA A 109 -5.52 -9.59 -2.12
CA ALA A 109 -5.99 -8.52 -3.01
C ALA A 109 -6.30 -7.23 -2.24
N MET A 110 -7.03 -7.31 -1.12
CA MET A 110 -7.32 -6.15 -0.27
C MET A 110 -6.03 -5.54 0.31
N ALA A 111 -5.08 -6.36 0.73
CA ALA A 111 -3.77 -5.91 1.20
C ALA A 111 -3.00 -5.11 0.15
N GLN A 112 -3.05 -5.58 -1.10
CA GLN A 112 -2.44 -4.86 -2.20
C GLN A 112 -3.06 -3.47 -2.33
N LEU A 113 -4.39 -3.37 -2.38
CA LEU A 113 -5.09 -2.09 -2.48
C LEU A 113 -4.74 -1.13 -1.31
N GLN A 114 -4.63 -1.65 -0.09
CA GLN A 114 -4.22 -0.89 1.09
C GLN A 114 -2.82 -0.26 0.92
N HIS A 115 -1.84 -1.01 0.44
CA HIS A 115 -0.47 -0.52 0.22
C HIS A 115 -0.38 0.61 -0.83
N TYR A 116 -1.36 0.70 -1.74
CA TYR A 116 -1.47 1.78 -2.72
C TYR A 116 -2.47 2.87 -2.31
N GLY A 117 -2.79 2.95 -1.03
CA GLY A 117 -3.54 4.06 -0.45
C GLY A 117 -5.03 4.03 -0.72
N LEU A 118 -5.57 2.94 -1.27
CA LEU A 118 -7.01 2.78 -1.40
C LEU A 118 -7.64 2.42 -0.05
N PRO A 119 -8.90 2.84 0.20
CA PRO A 119 -9.57 2.56 1.47
C PRO A 119 -9.79 1.06 1.67
N THR A 120 -9.22 0.52 2.74
CA THR A 120 -9.51 -0.83 3.19
C THR A 120 -9.73 -0.86 4.71
N ARG A 121 -10.11 -2.03 5.22
CA ARG A 121 -10.25 -2.33 6.65
C ARG A 121 -8.95 -2.86 7.27
N ILE A 122 -7.81 -2.66 6.63
CA ILE A 122 -6.50 -3.13 7.08
C ILE A 122 -5.72 -1.96 7.68
N VAL A 123 -4.97 -2.24 8.76
CA VAL A 123 -3.90 -1.36 9.24
C VAL A 123 -2.55 -2.06 9.10
N ASP A 124 -1.60 -1.36 8.48
CA ASP A 124 -0.28 -1.89 8.14
C ASP A 124 0.68 -1.90 9.33
N PHE A 125 1.45 -2.97 9.39
CA PHE A 125 2.57 -3.23 10.28
C PHE A 125 3.77 -3.75 9.47
N THR A 126 4.94 -3.77 10.09
CA THR A 126 6.17 -4.33 9.53
C THR A 126 6.81 -5.29 10.52
N ALA A 127 7.52 -6.30 10.01
CA ALA A 127 8.36 -7.18 10.82
C ALA A 127 9.67 -6.53 11.27
N ALA A 128 10.06 -5.39 10.71
CA ALA A 128 11.33 -4.73 11.00
C ALA A 128 11.15 -3.46 11.83
N LEU A 129 11.85 -3.42 12.97
CA LEU A 129 11.83 -2.27 13.87
C LEU A 129 12.33 -1.00 13.17
N ASP A 130 13.43 -1.10 12.42
CA ASP A 130 14.04 0.03 11.71
C ASP A 130 13.09 0.67 10.72
N PHE A 131 12.22 -0.13 10.09
CA PHE A 131 11.24 0.37 9.13
C PHE A 131 10.13 1.13 9.84
N ALA A 132 9.65 0.63 10.99
CA ALA A 132 8.71 1.38 11.82
C ALA A 132 9.30 2.72 12.29
N PHE A 133 10.56 2.74 12.71
CA PHE A 133 11.22 4.01 13.06
C PHE A 133 11.40 4.94 11.86
N ALA A 134 11.69 4.41 10.67
CA ALA A 134 11.76 5.21 9.45
C ALA A 134 10.42 5.90 9.13
N PHE A 135 9.30 5.20 9.26
CA PHE A 135 7.96 5.79 9.11
C PHE A 135 7.62 6.78 10.24
N ALA A 136 8.10 6.56 11.45
CA ALA A 136 7.83 7.43 12.59
C ALA A 136 8.66 8.72 12.59
N ALA A 137 9.82 8.77 11.93
CA ALA A 137 10.79 9.85 12.09
C ALA A 137 10.84 10.86 10.93
N VAL A 138 10.43 10.50 9.71
CA VAL A 138 10.81 11.28 8.51
C VAL A 138 9.89 12.48 8.23
N GLU A 139 8.60 12.45 8.58
CA GLU A 139 7.65 13.54 8.29
C GLU A 139 7.72 14.70 9.29
N ALA A 140 7.16 15.86 8.98
CA ALA A 140 7.44 17.14 9.66
C ALA A 140 7.14 17.22 11.18
N ALA A 141 6.51 16.24 11.80
CA ALA A 141 6.16 16.27 13.22
C ALA A 141 7.37 16.15 14.15
N SER A 142 7.37 16.84 15.30
CA SER A 142 8.45 16.78 16.30
C SER A 142 8.41 15.55 17.21
N VAL A 143 7.35 14.74 17.12
CA VAL A 143 7.10 13.57 17.96
C VAL A 143 6.83 12.37 17.07
N GLY A 144 7.40 11.23 17.43
CA GLY A 144 7.16 9.94 16.77
C GLY A 144 6.54 8.94 17.74
N ARG A 145 5.82 7.97 17.18
CA ARG A 145 5.29 6.82 17.92
C ARG A 145 5.62 5.52 17.20
N VAL A 146 5.93 4.49 17.98
CA VAL A 146 6.02 3.12 17.49
C VAL A 146 5.07 2.24 18.30
N ALA A 147 4.18 1.55 17.59
CA ALA A 147 3.37 0.49 18.15
C ALA A 147 4.11 -0.85 18.04
N VAL A 148 3.98 -1.69 19.06
CA VAL A 148 4.52 -3.06 19.11
C VAL A 148 3.37 -4.01 19.41
N MET A 149 3.19 -5.03 18.60
CA MET A 149 2.12 -6.01 18.74
C MET A 149 2.69 -7.43 18.59
N PRO A 150 2.31 -8.41 19.42
CA PRO A 150 2.58 -9.82 19.13
C PRO A 150 2.01 -10.21 17.76
N ARG A 151 2.73 -10.98 16.94
CA ARG A 151 2.23 -11.40 15.62
C ARG A 151 0.95 -12.26 15.73
N ARG A 152 0.80 -13.00 16.82
CA ARG A 152 -0.39 -13.78 17.17
C ARG A 152 -1.00 -13.22 18.46
N PRO A 153 -1.71 -12.08 18.39
CA PRO A 153 -2.18 -11.42 19.60
C PRO A 153 -3.32 -12.18 20.27
N SER A 154 -4.20 -12.80 19.47
CA SER A 154 -5.27 -13.68 19.94
C SER A 154 -5.74 -14.60 18.80
N GLN A 155 -6.60 -15.57 19.10
CA GLN A 155 -7.18 -16.46 18.09
C GLN A 155 -8.26 -15.79 17.23
N THR A 156 -8.81 -14.65 17.66
CA THR A 156 -9.92 -13.96 16.99
C THR A 156 -9.47 -12.83 16.06
N VAL A 157 -8.19 -12.47 16.12
CA VAL A 157 -7.59 -11.40 15.31
C VAL A 157 -6.92 -11.99 14.09
N ARG A 158 -7.30 -11.51 12.91
CA ARG A 158 -6.66 -11.92 11.66
C ARG A 158 -5.49 -11.00 11.33
N VAL A 159 -4.29 -11.55 11.49
CA VAL A 159 -3.04 -10.96 10.98
C VAL A 159 -2.68 -11.64 9.67
N VAL A 160 -2.39 -10.83 8.66
CA VAL A 160 -2.12 -11.28 7.30
C VAL A 160 -0.69 -10.93 6.93
N ASP A 161 0.00 -11.90 6.32
CA ASP A 161 1.33 -11.71 5.73
C ASP A 161 1.16 -11.23 4.28
N PHE A 162 1.62 -10.01 3.99
CA PHE A 162 1.46 -9.40 2.67
C PHE A 162 2.60 -9.73 1.71
N MET A 163 3.65 -10.39 2.18
CA MET A 163 4.84 -10.71 1.37
C MET A 163 4.66 -11.97 0.54
N ALA A 164 3.61 -12.77 0.83
CA ALA A 164 3.43 -14.11 0.27
C ALA A 164 3.21 -14.13 -1.25
N HIS A 165 2.81 -13.02 -1.87
CA HIS A 165 2.57 -12.95 -3.31
C HIS A 165 3.77 -12.39 -4.08
N PRO A 166 4.17 -12.98 -5.24
CA PRO A 166 5.30 -12.52 -6.04
C PRO A 166 5.24 -11.04 -6.48
N TRP A 167 4.05 -10.46 -6.58
CA TRP A 167 3.86 -9.06 -7.01
C TRP A 167 3.65 -8.06 -5.88
N ALA A 168 3.62 -8.52 -4.63
CA ALA A 168 3.55 -7.63 -3.49
C ALA A 168 4.93 -7.04 -3.19
N GLU A 169 5.64 -6.54 -4.21
CA GLU A 169 7.04 -6.12 -4.11
C GLU A 169 7.23 -5.03 -3.06
N ARG A 170 6.33 -4.04 -3.03
CA ARG A 170 6.34 -3.02 -1.98
C ARG A 170 6.13 -3.63 -0.60
N ALA A 171 5.21 -4.57 -0.46
CA ALA A 171 4.97 -5.26 0.81
C ALA A 171 6.21 -6.07 1.24
N GLN A 172 6.89 -6.74 0.29
CA GLN A 172 8.15 -7.45 0.50
C GLN A 172 9.27 -6.48 0.92
N ARG A 173 9.44 -5.35 0.23
CA ARG A 173 10.41 -4.29 0.61
C ARG A 173 10.16 -3.77 2.02
N GLN A 174 8.90 -3.70 2.44
CA GLN A 174 8.48 -3.19 3.75
C GLN A 174 8.35 -4.27 4.83
N LEU A 175 8.62 -5.54 4.50
CA LEU A 175 8.37 -6.69 5.37
C LEU A 175 6.96 -6.65 6.00
N ALA A 176 5.97 -6.37 5.15
CA ALA A 176 4.68 -5.89 5.59
C ALA A 176 3.73 -7.00 6.04
N TYR A 177 3.00 -6.67 7.10
CA TYR A 177 1.88 -7.41 7.63
C TYR A 177 0.71 -6.45 7.77
N GLY A 178 -0.50 -6.98 7.92
CA GLY A 178 -1.64 -6.15 8.28
C GLY A 178 -2.60 -6.83 9.22
N VAL A 179 -3.28 -5.99 9.99
CA VAL A 179 -4.35 -6.39 10.91
C VAL A 179 -5.68 -6.06 10.26
N LEU A 180 -6.54 -7.07 10.12
CA LEU A 180 -7.91 -6.85 9.65
C LEU A 180 -8.76 -6.30 10.78
N MET A 181 -9.23 -5.06 10.61
CA MET A 181 -9.93 -4.30 11.64
C MET A 181 -11.41 -4.67 11.69
N THR A 182 -11.84 -5.19 12.85
CA THR A 182 -13.24 -5.42 13.21
C THR A 182 -13.79 -4.22 13.98
N ASP A 183 -15.09 -4.19 14.29
CA ASP A 183 -15.69 -3.08 15.05
C ASP A 183 -15.19 -2.99 16.49
N ALA A 184 -14.83 -4.12 17.11
CA ALA A 184 -14.14 -4.15 18.39
C ALA A 184 -12.70 -3.57 18.32
N LEU A 185 -12.14 -3.46 17.12
CA LEU A 185 -10.81 -2.91 16.85
C LEU A 185 -10.91 -1.60 16.06
N ALA A 186 -11.95 -0.79 16.27
CA ALA A 186 -12.15 0.41 15.45
C ALA A 186 -10.96 1.39 15.50
N ASP A 187 -10.30 1.48 16.65
CA ASP A 187 -9.12 2.32 16.89
C ASP A 187 -8.05 1.51 17.66
N LEU A 188 -6.85 1.36 17.09
CA LEU A 188 -5.73 0.63 17.71
C LEU A 188 -5.21 1.28 19.00
N LYS A 189 -5.58 2.54 19.27
CA LYS A 189 -5.24 3.26 20.49
C LYS A 189 -6.31 3.15 21.58
N SER A 190 -7.47 2.58 21.28
CA SER A 190 -8.52 2.31 22.26
C SER A 190 -8.09 1.25 23.28
N GLN A 191 -8.64 1.32 24.50
CA GLN A 191 -8.37 0.34 25.54
C GLN A 191 -8.79 -1.08 25.12
N ASP A 192 -9.88 -1.19 24.36
CA ASP A 192 -10.35 -2.48 23.83
C ASP A 192 -9.33 -3.06 22.86
N ALA A 193 -8.85 -2.28 21.89
CA ALA A 193 -7.82 -2.75 20.96
C ALA A 193 -6.51 -3.10 21.67
N GLN A 194 -6.06 -2.30 22.64
CA GLN A 194 -4.89 -2.60 23.46
C GLN A 194 -5.03 -3.94 24.19
N SER A 195 -6.19 -4.19 24.78
CA SER A 195 -6.47 -5.43 25.51
C SER A 195 -6.56 -6.65 24.59
N HIS A 196 -7.21 -6.51 23.42
CA HIS A 196 -7.40 -7.62 22.48
C HIS A 196 -6.14 -7.94 21.67
N LEU A 197 -5.34 -6.91 21.36
CA LEU A 197 -4.14 -7.05 20.52
C LEU A 197 -2.87 -7.23 21.35
N GLY A 198 -2.90 -6.92 22.65
CA GLY A 198 -1.68 -6.74 23.44
C GLY A 198 -0.74 -5.69 22.83
N ILE A 199 -1.29 -4.74 22.08
CA ILE A 199 -0.52 -3.70 21.40
C ILE A 199 -0.07 -2.66 22.44
N LYS A 200 1.21 -2.31 22.37
CA LYS A 200 1.82 -1.26 23.19
C LYS A 200 2.30 -0.13 22.32
N TRP A 201 2.26 1.08 22.83
CA TRP A 201 2.63 2.29 22.14
C TRP A 201 3.74 3.04 22.87
N TYR A 202 4.80 3.34 22.13
CA TYR A 202 5.98 4.04 22.62
C TYR A 202 6.10 5.37 21.91
N GLN A 203 6.32 6.45 22.65
CA GLN A 203 6.45 7.80 22.12
C GLN A 203 7.85 8.36 22.39
N PHE A 204 8.38 9.12 21.43
CA PHE A 204 9.69 9.77 21.53
C PHE A 204 9.74 11.09 20.79
N GLU A 205 10.69 11.95 21.17
CA GLU A 205 11.01 13.17 20.43
C GLU A 205 11.86 12.86 19.18
N ILE A 206 11.62 13.62 18.10
CA ILE A 206 12.33 13.51 16.82
C ILE A 206 13.26 14.72 16.65
N LEU A 207 14.56 14.46 16.55
CA LEU A 207 15.56 15.48 16.23
C LEU A 207 15.82 15.56 14.72
N PRO A 208 16.35 16.68 14.21
CA PRO A 208 16.73 16.79 12.79
C PRO A 208 17.73 15.73 12.32
N SER A 209 18.66 15.31 13.18
CA SER A 209 19.62 14.24 12.89
C SER A 209 18.96 12.88 12.69
N ASP A 210 17.89 12.60 13.44
CA ASP A 210 17.12 11.36 13.31
C ASP A 210 16.45 11.26 11.94
N ARG A 211 15.91 12.39 11.46
CA ARG A 211 15.29 12.49 10.13
C ARG A 211 16.28 12.13 9.05
N GLU A 212 17.47 12.72 9.11
CA GLU A 212 18.52 12.49 8.12
C GLU A 212 18.98 11.04 8.14
N HIS A 213 19.13 10.46 9.33
CA HIS A 213 19.49 9.05 9.50
C HIS A 213 18.50 8.10 8.79
N PHE A 214 17.19 8.30 8.99
CA PHE A 214 16.16 7.43 8.43
C PHE A 214 15.72 7.81 7.01
N ARG A 215 16.10 8.98 6.49
CA ARG A 215 15.61 9.50 5.20
C ARG A 215 15.85 8.52 4.05
N LYS A 216 17.06 7.98 3.95
CA LYS A 216 17.42 7.04 2.88
C LYS A 216 16.57 5.77 2.95
N THR A 217 16.45 5.18 4.13
CA THR A 217 15.63 3.98 4.36
C THR A 217 14.17 4.24 4.01
N TYR A 218 13.61 5.34 4.50
CA TYR A 218 12.22 5.71 4.17
C TYR A 218 11.99 5.84 2.67
N LEU A 219 12.86 6.56 1.95
CA LEU A 219 12.75 6.72 0.49
C LEU A 219 12.78 5.38 -0.25
N GLN A 220 13.64 4.44 0.18
CA GLN A 220 13.68 3.09 -0.40
C GLN A 220 12.40 2.29 -0.12
N LEU A 221 11.82 2.43 1.07
CA LEU A 221 10.59 1.75 1.46
C LEU A 221 9.35 2.26 0.69
N VAL A 222 9.33 3.53 0.29
CA VAL A 222 8.20 4.15 -0.41
C VAL A 222 8.41 4.32 -1.92
N GLU A 223 9.56 3.87 -2.45
CA GLU A 223 9.85 3.88 -3.89
C GLU A 223 8.76 3.12 -4.65
N SER A 224 8.28 3.72 -5.74
CA SER A 224 7.12 3.24 -6.50
C SER A 224 7.25 3.42 -8.02
N ARG A 225 8.32 4.06 -8.51
CA ARG A 225 8.50 4.35 -9.95
C ARG A 225 8.51 3.09 -10.80
N SER A 226 9.17 2.05 -10.33
CA SER A 226 9.25 0.74 -10.99
C SER A 226 8.35 -0.33 -10.38
N ASP A 227 7.33 0.08 -9.61
CA ASP A 227 6.44 -0.87 -8.96
C ASP A 227 5.38 -1.43 -9.92
N PRO A 228 5.41 -2.73 -10.25
CA PRO A 228 4.47 -3.32 -11.21
C PRO A 228 3.01 -3.17 -10.78
N SER A 229 2.77 -3.17 -9.46
CA SER A 229 1.41 -3.08 -8.93
C SER A 229 0.85 -1.66 -9.00
N ALA A 230 1.71 -0.64 -8.89
CA ALA A 230 1.29 0.73 -9.16
C ALA A 230 0.86 0.90 -10.63
N GLY A 231 1.64 0.34 -11.57
CA GLY A 231 1.31 0.36 -13.00
C GLY A 231 0.00 -0.37 -13.28
N PHE A 232 -0.19 -1.55 -12.69
CA PHE A 232 -1.43 -2.32 -12.78
C PHE A 232 -2.65 -1.54 -12.29
N LEU A 233 -2.55 -0.91 -11.11
CA LEU A 233 -3.67 -0.14 -10.57
C LEU A 233 -4.01 1.03 -11.47
N ARG A 234 -3.01 1.80 -11.91
CA ARG A 234 -3.23 2.89 -12.86
C ARG A 234 -3.93 2.40 -14.11
N PHE A 235 -3.45 1.31 -14.69
CA PHE A 235 -4.03 0.69 -15.88
C PHE A 235 -5.51 0.33 -15.69
N HIS A 236 -5.85 -0.40 -14.64
CA HIS A 236 -7.23 -0.85 -14.45
C HIS A 236 -8.17 0.25 -13.93
N ILE A 237 -7.66 1.28 -13.27
CA ILE A 237 -8.45 2.48 -12.99
C ILE A 237 -8.81 3.18 -14.32
N THR A 238 -7.87 3.26 -15.27
CA THR A 238 -8.14 3.78 -16.62
C THR A 238 -9.21 2.93 -17.33
N GLU A 239 -9.08 1.61 -17.33
CA GLU A 239 -10.12 0.73 -17.91
C GLU A 239 -11.48 0.88 -17.22
N HIS A 240 -11.50 1.08 -15.90
CA HIS A 240 -12.74 1.32 -15.18
C HIS A 240 -13.40 2.62 -15.65
N VAL A 241 -12.64 3.69 -15.87
CA VAL A 241 -13.13 4.97 -16.41
C VAL A 241 -13.64 4.81 -17.84
N GLU A 242 -12.92 4.08 -18.68
CA GLU A 242 -13.31 3.76 -20.06
C GLU A 242 -14.70 3.10 -20.12
N VAL A 243 -14.99 2.19 -19.19
CA VAL A 243 -16.26 1.44 -19.15
C VAL A 243 -17.38 2.20 -18.42
N ASN A 244 -17.06 2.88 -17.32
CA ASN A 244 -18.07 3.44 -16.40
C ASN A 244 -18.20 4.98 -16.50
N GLY A 245 -17.45 5.59 -17.41
CA GLY A 245 -17.34 7.03 -17.56
C GLY A 245 -16.41 7.67 -16.53
N LYS A 246 -15.95 8.87 -16.87
CA LYS A 246 -14.99 9.66 -16.08
C LYS A 246 -15.47 9.95 -14.66
N PHE A 247 -14.50 10.10 -13.76
CA PHE A 247 -14.71 10.53 -12.40
C PHE A 247 -14.92 12.04 -12.33
N SER A 248 -15.47 12.51 -11.21
CA SER A 248 -15.45 13.94 -10.90
C SER A 248 -14.00 14.43 -10.75
N PRO A 249 -13.75 15.75 -10.87
CA PRO A 249 -12.42 16.32 -10.65
C PRO A 249 -11.92 16.05 -9.23
N ALA A 250 -12.81 16.14 -8.23
CA ALA A 250 -12.48 15.87 -6.83
C ALA A 250 -12.05 14.41 -6.59
N LEU A 251 -12.79 13.43 -7.12
CA LEU A 251 -12.40 12.01 -7.02
C LEU A 251 -11.10 11.72 -7.78
N THR A 252 -10.90 12.37 -8.93
CA THR A 252 -9.67 12.22 -9.72
C THR A 252 -8.46 12.71 -8.94
N GLU A 253 -8.47 13.93 -8.40
CA GLU A 253 -7.33 14.42 -7.61
C GLU A 253 -7.11 13.59 -6.34
N TRP A 254 -8.20 13.16 -5.68
CA TRP A 254 -8.10 12.28 -4.51
C TRP A 254 -7.38 10.96 -4.80
N LEU A 255 -7.67 10.35 -5.96
CA LEU A 255 -6.99 9.13 -6.44
C LEU A 255 -5.55 9.43 -6.82
N LEU A 256 -5.28 10.52 -7.56
CA LEU A 256 -3.95 10.92 -8.00
C LEU A 256 -3.00 11.32 -6.85
N GLU A 257 -3.53 11.68 -5.68
CA GLU A 257 -2.75 11.88 -4.46
C GLU A 257 -2.29 10.57 -3.81
N ARG A 258 -3.01 9.46 -4.03
CA ARG A 258 -2.87 8.20 -3.28
C ARG A 258 -2.27 7.08 -4.12
N VAL A 259 -2.77 6.91 -5.34
CA VAL A 259 -2.29 5.91 -6.28
C VAL A 259 -1.00 6.42 -6.91
N LYS A 260 0.05 5.61 -6.79
CA LYS A 260 1.36 5.92 -7.38
C LYS A 260 1.29 5.81 -8.90
N ILE A 261 1.90 6.77 -9.59
CA ILE A 261 1.94 6.79 -11.06
C ILE A 261 3.17 6.02 -11.52
N ALA A 262 2.92 4.86 -12.10
CA ALA A 262 3.94 4.02 -12.73
C ALA A 262 3.42 3.56 -14.09
N PRO A 263 4.32 3.21 -15.02
CA PRO A 263 3.93 2.65 -16.30
C PRO A 263 3.53 1.19 -16.14
N PHE A 264 2.52 0.77 -16.88
CA PHE A 264 2.10 -0.62 -16.90
C PHE A 264 2.90 -1.39 -17.95
N CYS A 265 3.94 -2.10 -17.50
CA CYS A 265 4.86 -2.79 -18.38
C CYS A 265 4.60 -4.30 -18.43
N TYR A 266 4.60 -4.85 -19.63
CA TYR A 266 4.41 -6.27 -19.86
C TYR A 266 5.27 -6.79 -21.00
N LYS A 267 5.58 -8.08 -20.91
CA LYS A 267 6.20 -8.88 -21.95
C LYS A 267 5.10 -9.60 -22.71
N VAL A 268 5.12 -9.47 -24.03
CA VAL A 268 4.21 -10.19 -24.91
C VAL A 268 4.63 -11.66 -24.95
N ASP A 269 3.72 -12.57 -24.61
CA ASP A 269 3.94 -14.02 -24.74
C ASP A 269 2.87 -14.65 -25.64
N HIS A 270 3.24 -15.74 -26.33
CA HIS A 270 2.31 -16.52 -27.15
C HIS A 270 1.94 -17.80 -26.39
N LEU A 271 0.67 -17.92 -26.03
CA LEU A 271 0.03 -19.23 -25.91
C LEU A 271 -1.01 -19.35 -27.03
N GLU A 272 -1.15 -20.55 -27.58
CA GLU A 272 -2.00 -20.89 -28.74
C GLU A 272 -3.41 -20.26 -28.67
N GLU A 273 -3.59 -19.10 -29.33
CA GLU A 273 -4.83 -18.31 -29.47
C GLU A 273 -5.26 -17.45 -28.25
N GLU A 274 -4.50 -17.43 -27.15
CA GLU A 274 -4.71 -16.50 -26.02
C GLU A 274 -3.42 -15.69 -25.76
N GLU A 275 -3.48 -14.38 -26.03
CA GLU A 275 -2.40 -13.44 -25.69
C GLU A 275 -2.18 -13.45 -24.17
N THR A 276 -1.07 -14.05 -23.72
CA THR A 276 -0.73 -14.04 -22.30
C THR A 276 0.25 -12.91 -22.05
N VAL A 277 -0.20 -11.93 -21.28
CA VAL A 277 0.56 -10.74 -20.87
C VAL A 277 1.43 -11.14 -19.67
N VAL A 278 2.74 -11.34 -19.87
CA VAL A 278 3.68 -11.65 -18.78
C VAL A 278 4.29 -10.35 -18.26
N TYR A 279 3.78 -9.86 -17.13
CA TYR A 279 4.17 -8.59 -16.51
C TYR A 279 5.69 -8.48 -16.33
N SER A 280 6.27 -7.33 -16.72
CA SER A 280 7.72 -7.12 -16.76
C SER A 280 8.13 -5.86 -16.00
N ARG A 281 9.19 -5.98 -15.19
CA ARG A 281 9.78 -4.89 -14.39
C ARG A 281 10.61 -3.99 -15.31
N ALA A 282 9.98 -2.98 -15.91
CA ALA A 282 10.64 -2.22 -16.98
C ALA A 282 10.58 -0.69 -16.86
N ALA A 283 9.96 -0.10 -15.83
CA ALA A 283 9.91 1.37 -15.74
C ALA A 283 11.31 2.03 -15.74
N ASP A 284 12.29 1.43 -15.05
CA ASP A 284 13.67 1.92 -15.02
C ASP A 284 14.39 1.75 -16.39
N SER A 285 13.84 0.94 -17.29
CA SER A 285 14.30 0.83 -18.68
C SER A 285 13.61 1.82 -19.63
N LEU A 286 12.59 2.54 -19.16
CA LEU A 286 11.93 3.62 -19.91
C LEU A 286 12.66 4.94 -19.63
N SER A 287 13.71 5.21 -20.42
CA SER A 287 14.61 6.36 -20.25
C SER A 287 13.93 7.74 -20.27
N THR A 288 12.68 7.82 -20.74
CA THR A 288 11.91 9.07 -20.86
C THR A 288 10.71 9.15 -19.92
N PHE A 289 10.59 8.27 -18.93
CA PHE A 289 9.47 8.32 -17.97
C PHE A 289 9.53 9.59 -17.09
N ASP A 290 8.49 10.42 -17.19
CA ASP A 290 8.28 11.62 -16.37
C ASP A 290 6.99 11.47 -15.55
N GLU A 291 7.13 11.19 -14.26
CA GLU A 291 6.00 10.99 -13.33
C GLU A 291 5.01 12.18 -13.35
N HIS A 292 5.49 13.41 -13.52
CA HIS A 292 4.62 14.59 -13.52
C HIS A 292 3.79 14.66 -14.80
N ALA A 293 4.42 14.45 -15.96
CA ALA A 293 3.73 14.39 -17.25
C ALA A 293 2.72 13.23 -17.29
N GLU A 294 3.11 12.06 -16.77
CA GLU A 294 2.24 10.89 -16.70
C GLU A 294 1.05 11.11 -15.76
N LYS A 295 1.26 11.81 -14.65
CA LYS A 295 0.18 12.21 -13.74
C LYS A 295 -0.81 13.15 -14.43
N GLU A 296 -0.33 14.08 -15.24
CA GLU A 296 -1.18 14.99 -16.03
C GLU A 296 -1.96 14.22 -17.12
N HIS A 297 -1.35 13.30 -17.85
CA HIS A 297 -2.08 12.46 -18.79
C HIS A 297 -3.16 11.62 -18.10
N THR A 298 -2.82 11.04 -16.95
CA THR A 298 -3.77 10.26 -16.13
C THR A 298 -4.94 11.10 -15.67
N ARG A 299 -4.69 12.35 -15.22
CA ARG A 299 -5.74 13.32 -14.86
C ARG A 299 -6.72 13.53 -16.00
N ARG A 300 -6.22 13.74 -17.22
CA ARG A 300 -7.05 13.97 -18.40
C ARG A 300 -7.91 12.77 -18.77
N TYR A 301 -7.38 11.56 -18.64
CA TYR A 301 -8.14 10.34 -18.88
C TYR A 301 -9.22 10.12 -17.82
N TRP A 302 -8.92 10.41 -16.56
CA TRP A 302 -9.81 10.06 -15.44
C TRP A 302 -10.85 11.13 -15.14
N SER A 303 -10.54 12.42 -15.31
CA SER A 303 -11.41 13.53 -14.88
C SER A 303 -12.39 13.97 -15.96
N SER A 304 -13.64 14.17 -15.57
CA SER A 304 -14.70 14.74 -16.41
C SER A 304 -14.46 16.18 -16.88
N ASP A 305 -13.43 16.87 -16.36
CA ASP A 305 -13.04 18.21 -16.81
C ASP A 305 -12.35 18.21 -18.19
N TYR A 306 -11.96 17.04 -18.69
CA TYR A 306 -11.22 16.89 -19.93
C TYR A 306 -11.99 15.99 -20.90
N GLU A 307 -11.78 16.21 -22.19
CA GLU A 307 -12.38 15.38 -23.24
C GLU A 307 -11.48 14.20 -23.64
N ASP A 308 -10.18 14.21 -23.27
CA ASP A 308 -9.20 13.19 -23.66
C ASP A 308 -9.66 11.76 -23.35
N ASP A 309 -9.62 10.87 -24.32
CA ASP A 309 -9.98 9.46 -24.15
C ASP A 309 -8.72 8.58 -24.29
N SER A 310 -8.47 7.74 -23.29
CA SER A 310 -7.34 6.81 -23.30
C SER A 310 -7.43 5.79 -24.44
N PHE A 311 -8.62 5.49 -24.96
CA PHE A 311 -8.79 4.65 -26.16
C PHE A 311 -8.12 5.25 -27.40
N GLU A 312 -7.98 6.57 -27.50
CA GLU A 312 -7.32 7.19 -28.65
C GLU A 312 -5.86 6.74 -28.77
N ARG A 313 -5.22 6.40 -27.65
CA ARG A 313 -3.86 5.86 -27.61
C ARG A 313 -3.78 4.44 -28.15
N MET A 314 -4.88 3.70 -28.09
CA MET A 314 -4.94 2.32 -28.55
C MET A 314 -5.28 2.20 -30.04
N ARG A 315 -5.86 3.24 -30.68
CA ARG A 315 -6.35 3.16 -32.08
C ARG A 315 -5.28 2.73 -33.10
N ASN A 316 -4.04 3.15 -32.90
CA ASN A 316 -2.92 2.83 -33.81
C ASN A 316 -1.87 1.94 -33.13
N PHE A 317 -2.18 1.43 -31.94
CA PHE A 317 -1.24 0.58 -31.22
C PHE A 317 -1.25 -0.82 -31.83
N VAL A 318 -0.08 -1.28 -32.27
CA VAL A 318 0.12 -2.63 -32.80
C VAL A 318 0.92 -3.41 -31.78
N MET A 319 0.36 -4.54 -31.35
CA MET A 319 1.04 -5.44 -30.42
C MET A 319 2.38 -5.89 -31.06
N PRO A 320 3.52 -5.71 -30.38
CA PRO A 320 4.82 -6.11 -30.90
C PRO A 320 4.96 -7.63 -30.88
N ALA A 321 6.03 -8.12 -31.52
CA ALA A 321 6.32 -9.56 -31.57
C ALA A 321 6.50 -10.15 -30.15
N PRO A 322 6.15 -11.44 -29.95
CA PRO A 322 6.40 -12.17 -28.70
C PRO A 322 7.85 -12.04 -28.24
N GLY A 323 8.03 -12.02 -26.92
CA GLY A 323 9.32 -11.77 -26.27
C GLY A 323 9.63 -10.30 -26.05
N SER A 324 8.93 -9.38 -26.72
CA SER A 324 9.11 -7.93 -26.54
C SER A 324 8.54 -7.46 -25.20
N ILE A 325 9.26 -6.55 -24.54
CA ILE A 325 8.76 -5.82 -23.36
C ILE A 325 8.29 -4.45 -23.83
N ILE A 326 7.08 -4.07 -23.43
CA ILE A 326 6.46 -2.80 -23.75
C ILE A 326 5.70 -2.23 -22.56
N ALA A 327 5.47 -0.92 -22.59
CA ALA A 327 4.56 -0.24 -21.69
C ALA A 327 3.22 0.00 -22.41
N ASP A 328 2.10 -0.16 -21.70
CA ASP A 328 0.79 0.12 -22.26
C ASP A 328 0.67 1.62 -22.62
N PRO A 329 0.24 1.96 -23.86
CA PRO A 329 0.16 3.33 -24.33
C PRO A 329 -0.75 4.25 -23.50
N ARG A 330 -1.68 3.70 -22.71
CA ARG A 330 -2.53 4.46 -21.79
C ARG A 330 -1.79 4.89 -20.53
N THR A 331 -0.65 4.27 -20.25
CA THR A 331 0.14 4.48 -19.03
C THR A 331 1.57 4.97 -19.29
N TYR A 332 1.94 5.20 -20.54
CA TYR A 332 3.26 5.70 -20.89
C TYR A 332 3.22 6.55 -22.16
N HIS A 333 3.68 7.80 -22.04
CA HIS A 333 3.63 8.85 -23.04
C HIS A 333 5.06 9.37 -23.26
N PRO A 334 5.90 8.65 -24.01
CA PRO A 334 7.24 9.11 -24.31
C PRO A 334 7.14 10.46 -25.03
N GLN A 335 7.93 11.44 -24.58
CA GLN A 335 8.08 12.68 -25.34
C GLN A 335 8.60 12.32 -26.74
N ALA A 336 8.00 12.89 -27.78
CA ALA A 336 8.50 12.72 -29.14
C ALA A 336 9.96 13.21 -29.17
N GLY A 337 10.88 12.28 -29.44
CA GLY A 337 12.32 12.55 -29.55
C GLY A 337 12.68 13.32 -30.80
#